data_AF-A0A7S2FB45-F1
#
_entry.id   AF-A0A7S2FB45-F1
#
_cell.length_a   1.000
_cell.length_b   1.000
_cell.length_c   1.000
_cell.angle_alpha   90.00
_cell.angle_beta   90.00
_cell.angle_gamma   90.00
#
_symmetry.space_group_name_H-M   'P 1'
#
loop_
_entity.id
_entity.type
_entity.pdbx_description
1 polymer ?
#
loop_
_entity_poly.entity_id
_entity_poly.type
_entity_poly.pdbx_seq_one_letter_code
_entity_poly.pdbx_strand_id
1 'polypeptide(L)'
;SSRLWPRGELVHLGTGWGEDAAAGRGSSRLFRFAMSFSYSPTFFQHFPKYHAPHLKHGEEAKDPGDEIKPKCLTSCSSWLMEYNECVTRISLRTDGKGDCKGQFEELAQCQDHCVAHELFAHVK
;
A
#
# COMPACT_ATOMS: atom_id res chain seq x y z
N SER A 1 -21.01 17.35 -16.52
CA SER A 1 -20.61 17.31 -15.11
C SER A 1 -20.48 15.85 -14.70
N SER A 2 -19.28 15.44 -14.32
CA SER A 2 -18.78 14.05 -14.28
C SER A 2 -19.17 13.35 -12.96
N ARG A 3 -19.86 12.22 -13.02
CA ARG A 3 -19.37 10.82 -12.91
C ARG A 3 -19.18 10.29 -11.48
N LEU A 4 -20.22 9.57 -11.03
CA LEU A 4 -20.09 8.33 -10.24
C LEU A 4 -19.18 7.34 -10.98
N TRP A 5 -18.31 6.65 -10.25
CA TRP A 5 -17.65 5.44 -10.70
C TRP A 5 -18.23 4.24 -9.93
N PRO A 6 -18.71 3.23 -10.65
CA PRO A 6 -18.29 1.87 -10.30
C PRO A 6 -17.98 1.02 -11.54
N ARG A 7 -16.92 0.20 -11.42
CA ARG A 7 -16.59 -1.00 -12.24
C ARG A 7 -16.26 -0.80 -13.74
N GLY A 8 -15.33 -1.62 -14.23
CA GLY A 8 -14.97 -1.80 -15.65
C GLY A 8 -13.50 -1.42 -15.90
N GLU A 9 -12.53 -2.33 -15.85
CA GLU A 9 -12.21 -3.40 -16.80
C GLU A 9 -11.73 -2.91 -18.19
N LEU A 10 -10.54 -3.41 -18.56
CA LEU A 10 -9.91 -3.58 -19.88
C LEU A 10 -9.86 -2.41 -20.88
N VAL A 11 -8.63 -1.95 -21.16
CA VAL A 11 -8.28 -1.36 -22.46
C VAL A 11 -7.25 -2.27 -23.14
N HIS A 12 -7.70 -2.96 -24.18
CA HIS A 12 -6.86 -3.50 -25.24
C HIS A 12 -6.56 -2.38 -26.24
N LEU A 13 -5.29 -2.15 -26.56
CA LEU A 13 -4.88 -1.49 -27.80
C LEU A 13 -3.60 -2.18 -28.30
N GLY A 14 -3.75 -2.94 -29.37
CA GLY A 14 -2.64 -3.48 -30.14
C GLY A 14 -2.14 -2.48 -31.18
N THR A 15 -0.85 -2.54 -31.47
CA THR A 15 -0.24 -2.05 -32.71
C THR A 15 0.86 -3.03 -33.07
N GLY A 16 0.67 -3.76 -34.18
CA GLY A 16 1.62 -4.73 -34.69
C GLY A 16 2.73 -4.09 -35.52
N TRP A 17 3.84 -4.83 -35.67
CA TRP A 17 4.85 -4.63 -36.72
C TRP A 17 5.24 -6.02 -37.24
N GLY A 18 5.16 -6.19 -38.56
CA GLY A 18 5.38 -7.44 -39.27
C GLY A 18 6.84 -7.68 -39.67
N GLU A 19 7.05 -8.94 -40.06
CA GLU A 19 7.98 -9.52 -41.05
C GLU A 19 9.35 -8.87 -41.29
N ASP A 20 10.41 -9.65 -41.07
CA ASP A 20 11.51 -9.81 -42.04
C ASP A 20 12.27 -11.12 -41.81
N ALA A 21 12.47 -11.87 -42.89
CA ALA A 21 13.16 -13.15 -42.95
C ALA A 21 14.66 -12.97 -43.24
N ALA A 22 15.52 -13.79 -42.63
CA ALA A 22 16.83 -14.13 -43.21
C ALA A 22 17.44 -15.40 -42.60
N ALA A 23 17.68 -16.38 -43.47
CA ALA A 23 18.48 -17.58 -43.20
C ALA A 23 19.97 -17.24 -43.07
N GLY A 24 20.71 -17.93 -42.20
CA GLY A 24 22.16 -17.72 -42.09
C GLY A 24 22.90 -18.59 -41.10
N ARG A 25 23.28 -19.79 -41.57
CA ARG A 25 24.47 -20.59 -41.24
C ARG A 25 25.29 -20.22 -39.98
N GLY A 26 25.31 -21.17 -39.05
CA GLY A 26 26.49 -21.69 -38.35
C GLY A 26 27.54 -20.70 -37.84
N SER A 27 27.64 -20.57 -36.52
CA SER A 27 28.95 -20.49 -35.89
C SER A 27 28.86 -20.97 -34.45
N SER A 28 29.44 -22.15 -34.24
CA SER A 28 29.91 -22.68 -32.98
C SER A 28 30.37 -21.60 -32.00
N ARG A 29 29.65 -21.49 -30.89
CA ARG A 29 30.27 -21.10 -29.63
C ARG A 29 29.55 -21.79 -28.50
N LEU A 30 30.25 -22.76 -27.92
CA LEU A 30 29.97 -23.33 -26.61
C LEU A 30 29.62 -22.20 -25.67
N PHE A 31 28.50 -22.31 -24.96
CA PHE A 31 28.32 -21.93 -23.55
C PHE A 31 26.84 -22.13 -23.22
N ARG A 32 26.42 -23.39 -23.07
CA ARG A 32 25.27 -23.70 -22.22
C ARG A 32 25.82 -24.33 -20.96
N PHE A 33 26.20 -23.49 -19.99
CA PHE A 33 26.11 -23.88 -18.59
C PHE A 33 24.62 -24.14 -18.34
N ALA A 34 24.20 -25.38 -18.49
CA ALA A 34 22.97 -25.83 -17.88
C ALA A 34 23.23 -25.76 -16.37
N MET A 35 22.83 -24.64 -15.75
CA MET A 35 22.65 -24.59 -14.31
C MET A 35 21.55 -25.61 -14.00
N SER A 36 21.93 -26.85 -13.72
CA SER A 36 21.06 -27.83 -13.10
C SER A 36 20.84 -27.37 -11.66
N PHE A 37 20.07 -26.29 -11.49
CA PHE A 37 19.51 -25.97 -10.19
C PHE A 37 18.47 -27.05 -9.95
N SER A 38 18.80 -28.01 -9.09
CA SER A 38 17.88 -29.03 -8.62
C SER A 38 16.68 -28.33 -7.99
N TYR A 39 15.63 -28.07 -8.77
CA TYR A 39 14.35 -27.62 -8.26
C TYR A 39 13.74 -28.79 -7.50
N SER A 40 14.07 -28.87 -6.20
CA SER A 40 13.42 -29.76 -5.25
C SER A 40 12.12 -29.07 -4.81
N PRO A 41 10.94 -29.55 -5.22
CA PRO A 41 9.67 -28.86 -4.94
C PRO A 41 9.21 -29.00 -3.48
N THR A 42 10.00 -29.65 -2.62
CA THR A 42 9.63 -30.01 -1.24
C THR A 42 10.65 -29.59 -0.18
N PHE A 43 11.68 -28.80 -0.54
CA PHE A 43 12.56 -28.15 0.44
C PHE A 43 11.88 -26.93 1.07
N PHE A 44 10.89 -27.22 1.92
CA PHE A 44 10.55 -26.49 3.15
C PHE A 44 10.08 -25.04 3.05
N GLN A 45 9.10 -24.73 2.20
CA GLN A 45 8.10 -23.72 2.57
C GLN A 45 7.18 -24.32 3.64
N HIS A 46 7.70 -24.56 4.84
CA HIS A 46 6.86 -24.91 5.97
C HIS A 46 6.20 -23.61 6.43
N PHE A 47 5.09 -23.25 5.79
CA PHE A 47 4.29 -22.11 6.26
C PHE A 47 3.86 -22.43 7.70
N PRO A 48 4.24 -21.62 8.70
CA PRO A 48 3.74 -21.81 10.05
C PRO A 48 2.21 -21.80 10.00
N LYS A 49 1.59 -22.79 10.66
CA LYS A 49 0.13 -22.84 10.76
C LYS A 49 -0.34 -21.55 11.41
N TYR A 50 -1.13 -20.77 10.67
CA TYR A 50 -1.78 -19.57 11.22
C TYR A 50 -2.74 -20.01 12.33
N HIS A 51 -2.34 -19.75 13.57
CA HIS A 51 -3.20 -19.90 14.72
C HIS A 51 -3.91 -18.56 14.93
N ALA A 52 -5.14 -18.46 14.42
CA ALA A 52 -5.98 -17.31 14.70
C ALA A 52 -6.09 -17.14 16.23
N PRO A 53 -5.95 -15.92 16.78
CA PRO A 53 -6.18 -15.67 18.19
C PRO A 53 -7.53 -16.28 18.57
N HIS A 54 -7.57 -17.05 19.66
CA HIS A 54 -8.79 -17.67 20.18
C HIS A 54 -9.72 -16.60 20.77
N LEU A 55 -10.23 -15.72 19.93
CA LEU A 55 -11.27 -14.76 20.25
C LEU A 55 -12.57 -15.54 20.46
N LYS A 56 -13.27 -15.25 21.56
CA LYS A 56 -14.60 -15.80 21.76
C LYS A 56 -15.52 -15.27 20.68
N HIS A 57 -16.48 -16.07 20.23
CA HIS A 57 -17.48 -15.63 19.25
C HIS A 57 -18.15 -14.33 19.74
N GLY A 58 -17.83 -13.21 19.05
CA GLY A 58 -18.35 -11.87 19.37
C GLY A 58 -17.35 -10.90 20.01
N GLU A 59 -16.13 -11.34 20.36
CA GLU A 59 -15.05 -10.43 20.75
C GLU A 59 -14.14 -10.19 19.54
N GLU A 60 -14.02 -8.94 19.11
CA GLU A 60 -13.08 -8.53 18.06
C GLU A 60 -11.74 -8.18 18.71
N ALA A 61 -10.63 -8.68 18.17
CA ALA A 61 -9.31 -8.26 18.64
C ALA A 61 -9.20 -6.75 18.43
N LYS A 62 -9.05 -6.00 19.53
CA LYS A 62 -8.85 -4.55 19.46
C LYS A 62 -7.58 -4.24 18.65
N ASP A 63 -7.71 -3.32 17.70
CA ASP A 63 -6.57 -2.80 16.97
C ASP A 63 -5.65 -2.06 17.95
N PRO A 64 -4.37 -2.45 18.09
CA PRO A 64 -3.45 -1.76 18.98
C PRO A 64 -3.19 -0.32 18.53
N GLY A 65 -3.43 0.00 17.25
CA GLY A 65 -3.34 1.36 16.73
C GLY A 65 -4.33 2.33 17.36
N ASP A 66 -5.49 1.88 17.83
CA ASP A 66 -6.47 2.76 18.46
C ASP A 66 -5.99 3.32 19.81
N GLU A 67 -5.11 2.60 20.51
CA GLU A 67 -4.49 3.09 21.75
C GLU A 67 -3.27 3.99 21.49
N ILE A 68 -2.61 3.83 20.34
CA ILE A 68 -1.37 4.53 19.97
C ILE A 68 -1.70 5.87 19.29
N LYS A 69 -2.71 5.92 18.41
CA LYS A 69 -3.15 7.12 17.70
C LYS A 69 -3.33 8.36 18.61
N PRO A 70 -4.03 8.32 19.77
CA PRO A 70 -4.21 9.49 20.62
C PRO A 70 -2.91 9.98 21.28
N LYS A 71 -1.97 9.06 21.57
CA LYS A 71 -0.65 9.42 22.10
C LYS A 71 0.14 10.19 21.04
N CYS A 72 0.14 9.70 19.80
CA CYS A 72 0.83 10.35 18.68
C CYS A 72 0.22 11.70 18.27
N LEU A 73 -1.11 11.87 18.40
CA LEU A 73 -1.76 13.17 18.14
C LEU A 73 -1.21 14.30 19.03
N THR A 74 -0.82 13.99 20.27
CA THR A 74 -0.23 14.98 21.19
C THR A 74 1.13 15.47 20.66
N SER A 75 1.95 14.57 20.11
CA SER A 75 3.24 14.91 19.51
C SER A 75 3.11 15.72 18.21
N CYS A 76 2.00 15.53 17.48
CA CYS A 76 1.72 16.20 16.21
C CYS A 76 0.75 17.40 16.35
N SER A 77 0.68 17.99 17.55
CA SER A 77 -0.29 19.05 17.86
C SER A 77 -0.18 20.30 16.98
N SER A 78 1.03 20.65 16.51
CA SER A 78 1.23 21.77 15.57
C SER A 78 0.47 21.57 14.26
N TRP A 79 0.65 20.40 13.63
CA TRP A 79 -0.02 20.06 12.37
C TRP A 79 -1.53 19.88 12.55
N LEU A 80 -1.95 19.42 13.73
CA LEU A 80 -3.36 19.31 14.07
C LEU A 80 -4.04 20.69 14.14
N MET A 81 -3.36 21.71 14.67
CA MET A 81 -3.90 23.07 14.70
C MET A 81 -4.08 23.63 13.29
N GLU A 82 -3.07 23.52 12.44
CA GLU A 82 -3.10 23.98 11.05
C GLU A 82 -4.23 23.30 10.24
N TYR A 83 -4.43 22.00 10.45
CA TYR A 83 -5.54 21.26 9.84
C TYR A 83 -6.89 21.78 10.35
N ASN A 84 -7.05 21.98 11.67
CA ASN A 84 -8.29 22.49 12.26
C ASN A 84 -8.62 23.92 11.82
N GLU A 85 -7.62 24.78 11.66
CA GLU A 85 -7.77 26.12 11.09
C GLU A 85 -8.25 26.05 9.64
N CYS A 86 -7.66 25.16 8.84
CA CYS A 86 -8.12 24.92 7.48
C CYS A 86 -9.58 24.44 7.43
N VAL A 87 -9.95 23.47 8.27
CA VAL A 87 -11.33 22.94 8.35
C VAL A 87 -12.31 24.02 8.74
N THR A 88 -11.95 24.86 9.73
CA THR A 88 -12.76 26.00 10.17
C THR A 88 -12.93 27.03 9.04
N ARG A 89 -11.86 27.32 8.29
CA ARG A 89 -11.94 28.24 7.15
C ARG A 89 -12.86 27.71 6.05
N ILE A 90 -12.79 26.42 5.74
CA ILE A 90 -13.62 25.81 4.69
C ILE A 90 -15.08 25.67 5.13
N SER A 91 -15.35 25.34 6.40
CA SER A 91 -16.72 25.21 6.91
C SER A 91 -17.49 26.54 6.89
N LEU A 92 -16.78 27.66 7.01
CA LEU A 92 -17.34 29.01 6.89
C LEU A 92 -17.60 29.44 5.44
N ARG A 93 -17.06 28.73 4.44
CA ARG A 93 -17.29 29.08 3.02
C ARG A 93 -18.60 28.49 2.51
N THR A 94 -19.36 29.31 1.81
CA THR A 94 -20.61 28.91 1.12
C THR A 94 -20.38 28.41 -0.31
N ASP A 95 -19.18 28.58 -0.86
CA ASP A 95 -18.87 28.28 -2.26
C ASP A 95 -18.69 26.78 -2.55
N GLY A 96 -18.60 25.93 -1.52
CA GLY A 96 -18.33 24.50 -1.65
C GLY A 96 -16.98 24.16 -2.32
N LYS A 97 -16.05 25.12 -2.34
CA LYS A 97 -14.74 25.01 -2.99
C LYS A 97 -13.61 25.15 -1.99
N GLY A 98 -12.63 24.27 -2.10
CA GLY A 98 -11.42 24.23 -1.27
C GLY A 98 -11.31 22.91 -0.52
N ASP A 99 -10.08 22.42 -0.36
CA ASP A 99 -9.77 21.16 0.30
C ASP A 99 -8.65 21.36 1.34
N CYS A 100 -8.72 20.62 2.45
CA CYS A 100 -7.64 20.58 3.46
C CYS A 100 -6.66 19.42 3.25
N LYS A 101 -6.63 18.83 2.04
CA LYS A 101 -5.85 17.63 1.74
C LYS A 101 -4.35 17.83 2.00
N GLY A 102 -3.79 18.99 1.65
CA GLY A 102 -2.38 19.30 1.92
C GLY A 102 -2.05 19.32 3.42
N GLN A 103 -2.84 20.03 4.23
CA GLN A 103 -2.61 20.05 5.69
C GLN A 103 -2.85 18.67 6.33
N PHE A 104 -3.77 17.89 5.76
CA PHE A 104 -4.01 16.52 6.21
C PHE A 104 -2.84 15.59 5.89
N GLU A 105 -2.19 15.73 4.73
CA GLU A 105 -1.03 14.91 4.36
C GLU A 105 0.16 15.13 5.31
N GLU A 106 0.43 16.38 5.71
CA GLU A 106 1.47 16.70 6.71
C GLU A 106 1.14 16.14 8.11
N LEU A 107 -0.12 16.27 8.54
CA LEU A 107 -0.59 15.69 9.80
C LEU A 107 -0.46 14.16 9.79
N ALA A 108 -0.89 13.53 8.69
CA ALA A 108 -0.82 12.08 8.51
C ALA A 108 0.64 11.61 8.50
N GLN A 109 1.54 12.32 7.83
CA GLN A 109 2.96 11.99 7.82
C GLN A 109 3.59 12.02 9.22
N CYS A 110 3.25 13.03 10.03
CA CYS A 110 3.69 13.09 11.42
C CYS A 110 3.12 11.93 12.25
N GLN A 111 1.82 11.66 12.10
CA GLN A 111 1.13 10.60 12.84
C GLN A 111 1.69 9.23 12.48
N ASP A 112 1.84 8.92 11.19
CA ASP A 112 2.36 7.65 10.70
C ASP A 112 3.81 7.43 11.13
N HIS A 113 4.65 8.48 11.13
CA HIS A 113 6.00 8.39 11.64
C HIS A 113 6.01 7.97 13.13
N CYS A 114 5.14 8.56 13.95
CA CYS A 114 5.02 8.19 15.37
C CYS A 114 4.46 6.78 15.55
N VAL A 115 3.36 6.44 14.87
CA VAL A 115 2.69 5.14 15.00
C VAL A 115 3.60 4.01 14.55
N ALA A 116 4.39 4.19 13.49
CA ALA A 116 5.31 3.18 12.99
C ALA A 116 6.34 2.71 14.03
N HIS A 117 6.79 3.59 14.93
CA HIS A 117 7.74 3.22 15.98
C HIS A 117 7.13 2.32 17.05
N GLU A 118 5.85 2.50 17.38
CA GLU A 118 5.18 1.81 18.48
C GLU A 118 4.35 0.61 18.01
N LEU A 119 3.77 0.67 16.80
CA LEU A 119 2.81 -0.33 16.31
C LEU A 119 3.44 -1.73 16.21
N PHE A 120 4.66 -1.83 15.69
CA PHE A 120 5.35 -3.11 15.53
C PHE A 120 5.80 -3.73 16.87
N ALA A 121 5.77 -2.98 17.98
CA ALA A 121 5.98 -3.55 19.31
C ALA A 121 4.73 -4.32 19.81
N HIS A 122 3.55 -3.95 19.33
CA HIS A 122 2.27 -4.53 19.75
C HIS A 122 1.75 -5.62 18.81
N VAL A 123 2.21 -5.65 17.56
CA VAL A 123 1.86 -6.67 16.57
C VAL A 123 2.85 -7.84 16.67
N LYS A 124 2.33 -9.06 16.84
CA LYS A 124 3.11 -10.30 17.00
C LYS A 124 2.91 -11.26 15.84
#